data_AF-A0A3B0XLI0-F1
#
_entry.id   AF-A0A3B0XLI0-F1
#
_cell.length_a   1.000
_cell.length_b   1.000
_cell.length_c   1.000
_cell.angle_alpha   90.00
_cell.angle_beta   90.00
_cell.angle_gamma   90.00
#
_symmetry.space_group_name_H-M   'P 1'
#
loop_
_entity.id
_entity.type
_entity.pdbx_description
1 polymer ?
#
loop_
_entity_poly.entity_id
_entity_poly.type
_entity_poly.pdbx_seq_one_letter_code
_entity_poly.pdbx_strand_id
1 'polypeptide(L)' 'MPKPRYAQVSLEATPWYHCFSRCVRRAFLCGLDGDGLTQTSYEHRKQWVRR' A
#
# COMPACT_ATOMS: atom_id res chain seq x y z
N MET A 1 -7.54 -14.43 -14.15
CA MET A 1 -6.98 -14.29 -12.79
C MET A 1 -6.25 -12.96 -12.67
N PRO A 2 -6.29 -12.27 -11.52
CA PRO A 2 -5.47 -11.08 -11.28
C PRO A 2 -3.98 -11.47 -11.30
N LYS A 3 -3.16 -10.75 -12.06
CA LYS A 3 -1.70 -10.90 -12.05
C LYS A 3 -1.08 -9.88 -11.10
N PRO A 4 0.03 -10.20 -10.41
CA PRO A 4 0.70 -9.24 -9.54
C PRO A 4 1.24 -8.06 -10.35
N ARG A 5 1.25 -6.84 -9.79
CA ARG A 5 1.61 -5.61 -10.54
C ARG A 5 2.98 -5.68 -11.20
N TYR A 6 3.97 -6.32 -10.58
CA TYR A 6 5.31 -6.46 -11.17
C TYR A 6 5.29 -7.26 -12.48
N ALA A 7 4.33 -8.18 -12.67
CA ALA A 7 4.16 -8.97 -13.89
C ALA A 7 3.27 -8.26 -14.94
N GLN A 8 2.75 -7.06 -14.61
CA GLN A 8 1.96 -6.22 -15.50
C GLN A 8 2.75 -5.01 -16.01
N VAL A 9 3.97 -4.79 -15.49
CA VAL A 9 4.84 -3.65 -15.84
C VAL A 9 5.78 -4.07 -16.97
N SER A 10 5.86 -3.25 -18.02
CA SER A 10 6.79 -3.41 -19.14
C SER A 10 7.58 -2.12 -19.36
N LEU A 11 8.88 -2.18 -19.04
CA LEU A 11 9.78 -1.05 -19.20
C LEU A 11 10.08 -0.73 -20.68
N GLU A 12 9.94 -1.72 -21.55
CA GLU A 12 10.10 -1.56 -23.01
C GLU A 12 8.94 -0.75 -23.60
N ALA A 13 7.72 -0.94 -23.07
CA ALA A 13 6.53 -0.26 -23.57
C ALA A 13 6.44 1.21 -23.09
N THR A 14 6.81 1.48 -21.84
CA THR A 14 6.92 2.86 -21.34
C THR A 14 7.97 2.94 -20.23
N PRO A 15 8.93 3.88 -20.32
CA PRO A 15 9.88 4.10 -19.24
C PRO A 15 9.26 4.85 -18.04
N TRP A 16 8.06 5.44 -18.22
CA TRP A 16 7.42 6.28 -17.21
C TRP A 16 6.17 5.61 -16.65
N TYR A 17 6.18 5.39 -15.33
CA TYR A 17 5.04 4.85 -14.58
C TYR A 17 4.69 5.76 -13.40
N HIS A 18 3.42 6.17 -13.33
CA HIS A 18 2.88 6.87 -12.16
C HIS A 18 2.43 5.85 -11.12
N CYS A 19 3.34 5.52 -10.20
CA CYS A 19 3.08 4.56 -9.12
C CYS A 19 2.39 5.27 -7.95
N PHE A 20 1.23 4.75 -7.54
CA PHE A 20 0.55 5.20 -6.33
C PHE A 20 -0.02 4.01 -5.53
N SER A 21 0.05 4.13 -4.21
CA SER A 21 -0.52 3.18 -3.26
C SER A 21 -1.83 3.75 -2.73
N ARG A 22 -2.96 3.08 -3.00
CA ARG A 22 -4.24 3.38 -2.33
C ARG A 22 -4.47 2.34 -1.25
N CYS A 23 -4.74 2.79 -0.04
CA CYS A 23 -5.31 1.93 0.98
C CYS A 23 -6.69 1.48 0.48
N VAL A 24 -6.90 0.17 0.38
CA VAL A 24 -8.22 -0.38 0.12
C VAL A 24 -9.07 -0.04 1.35
N ARG A 25 -10.25 0.58 1.16
CA ARG A 25 -11.17 0.98 2.24
C ARG A 25 -11.18 -0.12 3.30
N ARG A 26 -10.73 0.20 4.53
CA ARG A 26 -10.63 -0.61 5.77
C ARG A 26 -9.24 -1.10 6.22
N ALA A 27 -8.16 -0.91 5.47
CA ALA A 27 -6.82 -1.14 6.03
C ALA A 27 -6.27 0.16 6.66
N PHE A 28 -6.20 0.21 8.00
CA PHE A 28 -5.54 1.32 8.70
C PHE A 28 -4.02 1.28 8.40
N LEU A 29 -3.50 2.40 7.89
CA LEU A 29 -2.16 2.44 7.28
C LEU A 29 -1.05 2.38 8.34
N CYS A 30 -1.09 3.29 9.32
CA CYS A 30 -0.17 3.36 10.45
C CYS A 30 -0.78 4.25 11.55
N GLY A 31 -0.32 4.06 12.79
CA GLY A 31 -0.87 4.73 13.98
C GLY A 31 -1.57 3.77 14.92
N LEU A 32 -2.17 4.31 15.98
CA LEU A 32 -3.10 3.59 16.84
C LEU A 32 -4.50 3.65 16.23
N ASP A 33 -5.17 2.51 16.11
CA ASP A 33 -6.59 2.47 15.73
C ASP A 33 -7.44 3.03 16.89
N GLY A 34 -7.58 4.36 16.92
CA GLY A 34 -8.19 5.11 18.03
C GLY A 34 -9.72 5.07 18.06
N ASP A 35 -10.37 4.80 16.92
CA ASP A 35 -11.84 4.78 16.78
C ASP A 35 -12.43 3.37 16.62
N GLY A 36 -11.62 2.33 16.39
CA GLY A 36 -12.10 1.02 15.92
C GLY A 36 -11.66 -0.17 16.76
N LEU A 37 -12.64 -0.93 17.28
CA LEU A 37 -12.70 -2.36 17.66
C LEU A 37 -11.51 -3.13 18.30
N THR A 38 -10.24 -2.77 18.09
CA THR A 38 -9.07 -3.61 18.35
C THR A 38 -7.92 -2.93 19.09
N GLN A 39 -7.91 -1.60 19.23
CA GLN A 39 -6.83 -0.81 19.87
C GLN A 39 -5.40 -1.22 19.43
N THR A 40 -5.25 -1.67 18.19
CA THR A 40 -3.99 -2.22 17.70
C THR A 40 -3.12 -1.12 17.09
N SER A 41 -1.81 -1.17 17.39
CA SER A 41 -0.83 -0.27 16.78
C SER A 41 -0.32 -0.84 15.45
N TYR A 42 -0.49 -0.06 14.39
CA TYR A 42 0.01 -0.37 13.04
C TYR A 42 1.28 0.42 12.68
N GLU A 43 1.94 0.99 13.69
CA GLU A 43 3.19 1.76 13.55
C GLU A 43 4.31 1.00 12.82
N HIS A 44 4.36 -0.33 12.96
CA HIS A 44 5.31 -1.20 12.26
C HIS A 44 5.24 -1.10 10.72
N ARG A 45 4.13 -0.60 10.15
CA ARG A 45 3.93 -0.45 8.70
C ARG A 45 4.49 0.86 8.13
N LYS A 46 4.93 1.81 8.98
CA LYS A 46 5.50 3.09 8.51
C LYS A 46 6.69 2.89 7.57
N GLN A 47 7.45 1.81 7.75
CA GLN A 47 8.56 1.47 6.87
C GLN A 47 8.13 1.24 5.43
N TRP A 48 6.90 0.80 5.18
CA TRP A 48 6.38 0.54 3.84
C TRP A 48 5.98 1.82 3.09
N VAL A 49 5.74 2.91 3.84
CA VAL A 49 5.30 4.20 3.30
C VAL A 49 6.48 5.13 3.04
N ARG A 50 7.58 5.01 3.81
CA ARG A 50 8.78 5.84 3.59
C ARG A 50 9.58 5.34 2.40
N ARG A 51 9.51 6.09 1.30
CA ARG A 51 10.52 6.21 0.24
C ARG A 51 10.64 7.67 -0.16
#